data_AF-A0A8H6HL58-F1
#
_entry.id   AF-A0A8H6HL58-F1
#
_cell.length_a   1.000
_cell.length_b   1.000
_cell.length_c   1.000
_cell.angle_alpha   90.00
_cell.angle_beta   90.00
_cell.angle_gamma   90.00
#
_symmetry.space_group_name_H-M   'P 1'
#
loop_
_entity.id
_entity.type
_entity.pdbx_description
1 polymer ?
#
loop_
_entity_poly.entity_id
_entity_poly.type
_entity_poly.pdbx_seq_one_letter_code
_entity_poly.pdbx_strand_id
1 'polypeptide(L)'
;MANGPTFISLPNELLEDIFRRAQTPSSSLFALANTCARLQFSCLSLYLQDFGQIDPEESCTVIMEGEPRDDDVLAALSLSTFITKTKHFSCRFQGSSLHILLHNFSRVERLLHRFSSVGAVTLDFNAQDKTYMDITDHDILAWTDSIGQLLNTILERDCTSLEVNGLTQMTHVYQDALRMFRPQSSPSLLSTLKSYFSPSDQERQTQTPPPNPPPYVLSGPTWKYERNRFGSTTKTQTPILAHLSPAAQIKSHLTHFTIGSKSLLCPPLLQWTCSVLASSPISTLTIRDVNFFGATWSILTILLPQSIPSLKRLELSNIGSFSHDQITRLMDSFPDLEYLSAERLELPWYTGLTSHTMQSIAFPTFRHLVELRVPEHWILPCFEFTPESLPVLKVLTIVFYDGEGWRRLEDQHSPVRKLFIDLSGRGQGLGVTVNMDILANTDIIRWMQMQRYQRSRLEEDEAERWIHCVSGLYLMFKGRVQFAHVLNAKPIVEAWFGQFPGLKRVSLRSQDKEAATVKSMEEFCRYTMPSVVKRLDCLEVNGKKLTIEVSEE
;
A
#
# COMPACT_ATOMS: atom_id res chain seq x y z
N MET A 1 29.24 37.66 -47.06
CA MET A 1 29.86 37.50 -45.73
C MET A 1 29.52 36.08 -45.28
N ALA A 2 30.52 35.22 -45.12
CA ALA A 2 30.29 33.86 -44.64
C ALA A 2 29.94 33.94 -43.15
N ASN A 3 28.73 33.54 -42.76
CA ASN A 3 28.36 33.40 -41.37
C ASN A 3 29.27 32.33 -40.77
N GLY A 4 30.24 32.75 -39.95
CA GLY A 4 31.09 31.83 -39.21
C GLY A 4 30.26 30.90 -38.32
N PRO A 5 30.79 29.74 -37.92
CA PRO A 5 30.10 28.82 -37.04
C PRO A 5 29.75 29.54 -35.73
N THR A 6 28.46 29.71 -35.48
CA THR A 6 27.95 30.25 -34.20
C THR A 6 27.95 29.17 -33.13
N PHE A 7 28.08 29.51 -31.84
CA PHE A 7 28.03 28.53 -30.75
C PHE A 7 26.79 27.61 -30.83
N ILE A 8 25.63 28.17 -31.18
CA ILE A 8 24.36 27.44 -31.38
C ILE A 8 24.34 26.50 -32.59
N SER A 9 25.41 26.45 -33.40
CA SER A 9 25.54 25.53 -34.54
C SER A 9 26.24 24.22 -34.18
N LEU A 10 26.89 24.14 -33.00
CA LEU A 10 27.54 22.93 -32.51
C LEU A 10 26.52 21.80 -32.27
N PRO A 11 26.83 20.53 -32.59
CA PRO A 11 26.03 19.37 -32.20
C PRO A 11 25.68 19.36 -30.70
N ASN A 12 24.53 18.77 -30.34
CA ASN A 12 24.02 18.81 -28.97
C ASN A 12 24.97 18.11 -27.99
N GLU A 13 25.64 17.05 -28.43
CA GLU A 13 26.64 16.31 -27.66
C GLU A 13 27.84 17.19 -27.30
N LEU A 14 28.26 18.07 -28.22
CA LEU A 14 29.34 19.01 -27.97
C LEU A 14 28.89 20.14 -27.04
N LEU A 15 27.67 20.64 -27.20
CA LEU A 15 27.11 21.64 -26.28
C LEU A 15 27.04 21.08 -24.85
N GLU A 16 26.56 19.84 -24.70
CA GLU A 16 26.47 19.17 -23.41
C GLU A 16 27.85 18.93 -22.79
N ASP A 17 28.84 18.48 -23.57
CA ASP A 17 30.22 18.30 -23.11
C ASP A 17 30.87 19.63 -22.69
N ILE A 18 30.62 20.71 -23.44
CA ILE A 18 31.10 22.06 -23.08
C ILE A 18 30.50 22.49 -21.73
N PHE A 19 29.18 22.37 -21.55
CA PHE A 19 28.53 22.79 -20.31
C PHE A 19 28.96 21.95 -19.10
N ARG A 20 29.12 20.63 -19.27
CA ARG A 20 29.63 19.71 -18.24
C ARG A 20 31.07 20.04 -17.85
N ARG A 21 31.97 20.21 -18.82
CA ARG A 21 33.38 20.53 -18.55
C ARG A 21 33.56 21.91 -17.94
N ALA A 22 32.72 22.87 -18.33
CA ALA A 22 32.70 24.20 -17.74
C ALA A 22 32.15 24.23 -16.30
N GLN A 23 31.58 23.12 -15.81
CA GLN A 23 30.92 23.04 -14.50
C GLN A 23 29.87 24.15 -14.35
N THR A 24 29.07 24.34 -15.39
CA THR A 24 28.07 25.42 -15.45
C THR A 24 27.08 25.23 -14.29
N PRO A 25 26.89 26.22 -13.40
CA PRO A 25 25.96 26.08 -12.28
C PRO A 25 24.53 25.80 -12.78
N SER A 26 23.77 24.97 -12.07
CA SER A 26 22.42 24.56 -12.50
C SER A 26 21.47 25.77 -12.68
N SER A 27 21.59 26.82 -11.87
CA SER A 27 20.84 28.07 -12.07
C SER A 27 21.14 28.74 -13.42
N SER A 28 22.40 28.67 -13.88
CA SER A 28 22.81 29.18 -15.19
C SER A 28 22.32 28.29 -16.33
N LEU A 29 22.34 26.96 -16.15
CA LEU A 29 21.74 26.02 -17.11
C LEU A 29 20.25 26.31 -17.31
N PHE A 30 19.51 26.52 -16.21
CA PHE A 30 18.10 26.87 -16.26
C PHE A 30 17.85 28.22 -16.96
N ALA A 31 18.64 29.25 -16.64
CA ALA A 31 18.54 30.54 -17.32
C ALA A 31 18.84 30.43 -18.82
N LEU A 32 19.88 29.68 -19.20
CA LEU A 32 20.25 29.44 -20.60
C LEU A 32 19.16 28.68 -21.36
N ALA A 33 18.49 27.72 -20.72
CA ALA A 33 17.38 26.99 -21.33
C ALA A 33 16.24 27.90 -21.79
N ASN A 34 16.05 29.06 -21.16
CA ASN A 34 15.01 30.02 -21.53
C ASN A 34 15.37 30.92 -22.72
N THR A 35 16.60 30.82 -23.26
CA THR A 35 17.06 31.72 -24.34
C THR A 35 16.63 31.27 -25.74
N CYS A 36 16.67 29.96 -26.04
CA CYS A 36 16.20 29.42 -27.32
C CYS A 36 15.86 27.91 -27.21
N ALA A 37 15.04 27.40 -28.14
CA ALA A 37 14.58 26.01 -28.13
C ALA A 37 15.71 24.97 -28.19
N ARG A 38 16.84 25.28 -28.86
CA ARG A 38 17.99 24.37 -28.92
C ARG A 38 18.69 24.26 -27.56
N LEU A 39 18.95 25.40 -26.92
CA LEU A 39 19.55 25.42 -25.58
C LEU A 39 18.59 24.88 -24.54
N GLN A 40 17.28 25.06 -24.72
CA GLN A 40 16.26 24.44 -23.88
C GLN A 40 16.46 22.92 -23.80
N PHE A 41 16.64 22.24 -24.94
CA PHE A 41 16.84 20.79 -24.97
C PHE A 41 18.10 20.36 -24.20
N SER A 42 19.27 20.90 -24.57
CA SER A 42 20.55 20.48 -23.97
C SER A 42 20.70 20.93 -22.52
N CYS A 43 20.36 22.18 -22.19
CA CYS A 43 20.53 22.72 -20.84
C CYS A 43 19.53 22.11 -19.85
N LEU A 44 18.27 21.88 -20.23
CA LEU A 44 17.31 21.23 -19.32
C LEU A 44 17.65 19.75 -19.10
N SER A 45 18.18 19.05 -20.11
CA SER A 45 18.63 17.66 -19.93
C SER A 45 19.77 17.57 -18.91
N LEU A 46 20.75 18.47 -19.00
CA LEU A 46 21.83 18.54 -18.00
C LEU A 46 21.32 18.99 -16.63
N TYR A 47 20.48 20.03 -16.58
CA TYR A 47 19.89 20.50 -15.34
C TYR A 47 19.14 19.37 -14.63
N LEU A 48 18.30 18.62 -15.33
CA LEU A 48 17.54 17.50 -14.77
C LEU A 48 18.47 16.39 -14.26
N GLN A 49 19.57 16.09 -14.97
CA GLN A 49 20.59 15.14 -14.53
C GLN A 49 21.27 15.58 -13.22
N ASP A 50 21.54 16.87 -13.02
CA ASP A 50 22.10 17.39 -11.75
C ASP A 50 21.18 17.10 -10.55
N PHE A 51 19.87 17.04 -10.78
CA PHE A 51 18.85 16.66 -9.78
C PHE A 51 18.49 15.16 -9.80
N GLY A 52 19.33 14.33 -10.41
CA GLY A 52 19.17 12.87 -10.44
C GLY A 52 18.12 12.35 -11.41
N GLN A 53 17.56 13.19 -12.28
CA GLN A 53 16.58 12.80 -13.30
C GLN A 53 17.30 12.40 -14.59
N ILE A 54 17.84 11.17 -14.61
CA ILE A 54 18.65 10.67 -15.74
C ILE A 54 17.78 10.40 -16.98
N ASP A 55 16.63 9.77 -16.79
CA ASP A 55 15.67 9.44 -17.85
C ASP A 55 14.24 9.79 -17.39
N PRO A 56 13.79 11.02 -17.64
CA PRO A 56 12.46 11.48 -17.24
C PRO A 56 11.30 10.70 -17.90
N GLU A 57 11.51 10.08 -19.07
CA GLU A 57 10.47 9.25 -19.70
C GLU A 57 10.29 7.90 -18.98
N GLU A 58 11.34 7.38 -18.35
CA GLU A 58 11.24 6.17 -17.53
C GLU A 58 10.77 6.50 -16.11
N SER A 59 11.36 7.51 -15.46
CA SER A 59 11.00 7.88 -14.09
C SER A 59 11.29 9.36 -13.81
N CYS A 60 10.27 10.07 -13.34
CA CYS A 60 10.37 11.43 -12.81
C CYS A 60 10.14 11.41 -11.31
N THR A 61 11.04 12.01 -10.52
CA THR A 61 10.84 12.25 -9.09
C THR A 61 10.94 13.74 -8.79
N VAL A 62 9.90 14.30 -8.19
CA VAL A 62 9.83 15.71 -7.81
C VAL A 62 9.65 15.80 -6.30
N ILE A 63 10.47 16.61 -5.65
CA ILE A 63 10.38 16.86 -4.21
C ILE A 63 10.00 18.33 -4.02
N MET A 64 8.84 18.58 -3.43
CA MET A 64 8.33 19.92 -3.11
C MET A 64 8.73 20.27 -1.68
N GLU A 65 9.76 21.11 -1.56
CA GLU A 65 10.26 21.60 -0.27
C GLU A 65 10.04 23.10 -0.16
N GLY A 66 9.20 23.52 0.80
CA GLY A 66 8.99 24.93 1.10
C GLY A 66 8.28 25.71 -0.02
N GLU A 67 8.65 26.99 -0.15
CA GLU A 67 8.04 27.89 -1.13
C GLU A 67 8.41 27.50 -2.57
N PRO A 68 7.45 27.57 -3.51
CA PRO A 68 7.69 27.32 -4.92
C PRO A 68 8.81 28.20 -5.45
N ARG A 69 9.77 27.60 -6.15
CA ARG A 69 10.84 28.34 -6.86
C ARG A 69 10.60 28.28 -8.36
N ASP A 70 10.99 29.35 -9.06
CA ASP A 70 10.87 29.43 -10.51
C ASP A 70 11.89 28.53 -11.23
N ASP A 71 12.94 28.10 -10.52
CA ASP A 71 14.06 27.32 -11.03
C ASP A 71 14.18 25.95 -10.34
N ASP A 72 13.06 25.33 -9.94
CA ASP A 72 13.04 23.97 -9.39
C ASP A 72 12.84 22.87 -10.46
N VAL A 73 12.96 21.60 -10.05
CA VAL A 73 12.80 20.43 -10.92
C VAL A 73 11.44 20.42 -11.62
N LEU A 74 10.37 20.85 -10.95
CA LEU A 74 9.05 20.89 -11.54
C LEU A 74 8.94 21.96 -12.63
N ALA A 75 9.53 23.13 -12.41
CA ALA A 75 9.62 24.19 -13.41
C ALA A 75 10.44 23.71 -14.62
N ALA A 76 11.57 23.04 -14.40
CA ALA A 76 12.38 22.46 -15.48
C ALA A 76 11.59 21.43 -16.29
N LEU A 77 10.92 20.47 -15.65
CA LEU A 77 10.04 19.50 -16.33
C LEU A 77 8.90 20.19 -17.09
N SER A 78 8.35 21.27 -16.53
CA SER A 78 7.30 22.07 -17.17
C SER A 78 7.80 22.85 -18.40
N LEU A 79 9.08 23.18 -18.45
CA LEU A 79 9.72 23.82 -19.61
C LEU A 79 10.18 22.79 -20.65
N SER A 80 10.54 21.57 -20.24
CA SER A 80 10.98 20.50 -21.14
C SER A 80 9.84 20.07 -22.06
N THR A 81 9.84 20.54 -23.30
CA THR A 81 8.84 20.19 -24.33
C THR A 81 9.07 18.82 -24.96
N PHE A 82 10.28 18.27 -24.81
CA PHE A 82 10.67 16.96 -25.32
C PHE A 82 10.22 15.80 -24.43
N ILE A 83 9.83 16.05 -23.17
CA ILE A 83 9.31 15.02 -22.26
C ILE A 83 7.78 15.05 -22.34
N THR A 84 7.19 14.18 -23.15
CA THR A 84 5.74 14.13 -23.34
C THR A 84 5.07 12.97 -22.62
N LYS A 85 5.82 12.01 -22.12
CA LYS A 85 5.30 10.83 -21.44
C LYS A 85 6.24 10.44 -20.31
N THR A 86 5.71 9.75 -19.32
CA THR A 86 6.55 9.14 -18.29
C THR A 86 5.94 7.82 -17.82
N LYS A 87 6.76 6.78 -17.61
CA LYS A 87 6.27 5.51 -17.08
C LYS A 87 5.99 5.60 -15.59
N HIS A 88 6.78 6.35 -14.84
CA HIS A 88 6.61 6.54 -13.41
C HIS A 88 6.81 8.01 -13.02
N PHE A 89 5.79 8.62 -12.42
CA PHE A 89 5.86 9.97 -11.86
C PHE A 89 5.68 9.90 -10.34
N SER A 90 6.68 10.33 -9.60
CA SER A 90 6.66 10.40 -8.14
C SER A 90 6.77 11.85 -7.70
N CYS A 91 5.85 12.30 -6.85
CA CYS A 91 5.85 13.64 -6.29
C CYS A 91 5.74 13.58 -4.77
N ARG A 92 6.74 14.11 -4.07
CA ARG A 92 6.77 14.19 -2.60
C ARG A 92 6.47 15.60 -2.14
N PHE A 93 5.48 15.76 -1.27
CA PHE A 93 5.12 17.04 -0.63
C PHE A 93 5.65 17.07 0.80
N GLN A 94 6.52 18.03 1.12
CA GLN A 94 7.10 18.17 2.46
C GLN A 94 6.59 19.42 3.18
N GLY A 95 5.95 19.25 4.34
CA GLY A 95 5.95 20.23 5.44
C GLY A 95 5.55 21.65 5.08
N SER A 96 4.44 21.81 4.35
CA SER A 96 4.04 23.11 3.78
C SER A 96 2.75 23.65 4.41
N SER A 97 2.67 24.99 4.48
CA SER A 97 1.39 25.65 4.78
C SER A 97 0.35 25.26 3.73
N LEU A 98 -0.93 25.31 4.09
CA LEU A 98 -2.01 24.95 3.18
C LEU A 98 -1.90 25.68 1.83
N HIS A 99 -1.65 27.00 1.86
CA HIS A 99 -1.50 27.80 0.64
C HIS A 99 -0.38 27.29 -0.29
N ILE A 100 0.80 26.97 0.27
CA ILE A 100 1.92 26.42 -0.50
C ILE A 100 1.55 25.05 -1.09
N LEU A 101 0.87 24.20 -0.32
CA LEU A 101 0.40 22.90 -0.79
C LEU A 101 -0.58 23.03 -1.96
N LEU A 102 -1.58 23.91 -1.86
CA LEU A 102 -2.53 24.19 -2.94
C LEU A 102 -1.82 24.68 -4.21
N HIS A 103 -0.86 25.61 -4.05
CA HIS A 103 -0.08 26.08 -5.18
C HIS A 103 0.71 24.94 -5.85
N ASN A 104 1.33 24.07 -5.06
CA ASN A 104 2.05 22.92 -5.58
C ASN A 104 1.12 21.90 -6.26
N PHE A 105 -0.11 21.69 -5.78
CA PHE A 105 -1.11 20.89 -6.50
C PHE A 105 -1.35 21.44 -7.90
N SER A 106 -1.64 22.73 -8.04
CA SER A 106 -1.88 23.35 -9.34
C SER A 106 -0.66 23.32 -10.26
N ARG A 107 0.57 23.36 -9.72
CA ARG A 107 1.78 23.23 -10.55
C ARG A 107 1.95 21.80 -11.06
N VAL A 108 1.76 20.79 -10.20
CA VAL A 108 1.85 19.37 -10.58
C VAL A 108 0.77 19.02 -11.58
N GLU A 109 -0.46 19.45 -11.34
CA GLU A 109 -1.59 19.28 -12.25
C GLU A 109 -1.28 19.85 -13.65
N ARG A 110 -0.74 21.08 -13.72
CA ARG A 110 -0.32 21.69 -15.00
C ARG A 110 0.76 20.88 -15.71
N LEU A 111 1.73 20.35 -14.99
CA LEU A 111 2.74 19.46 -15.59
C LEU A 111 2.08 18.19 -16.14
N LEU A 112 1.23 17.52 -15.36
CA LEU A 112 0.55 16.30 -15.78
C LEU A 112 -0.37 16.54 -16.99
N HIS A 113 -0.97 17.73 -17.12
CA HIS A 113 -1.73 18.07 -18.31
C HIS A 113 -0.89 18.15 -19.60
N ARG A 114 0.41 18.34 -19.50
CA ARG A 114 1.31 18.35 -20.66
C ARG A 114 1.68 16.94 -21.10
N PHE A 115 1.68 15.97 -20.19
CA PHE A 115 1.95 14.60 -20.56
C PHE A 115 0.80 14.04 -21.41
N SER A 116 1.15 13.33 -22.48
CA SER A 116 0.22 12.54 -23.26
C SER A 116 -0.21 11.29 -22.49
N SER A 117 0.70 10.70 -21.71
CA SER A 117 0.45 9.50 -20.91
C SER A 117 1.37 9.43 -19.68
N VAL A 118 0.85 8.94 -18.56
CA VAL A 118 1.56 8.75 -17.30
C VAL A 118 1.25 7.36 -16.76
N GLY A 119 2.18 6.41 -16.85
CA GLY A 119 1.91 4.99 -16.56
C GLY A 119 1.53 4.72 -15.10
N ALA A 120 2.36 5.18 -14.16
CA ALA A 120 2.18 5.03 -12.73
C ALA A 120 2.45 6.37 -12.01
N VAL A 121 1.65 6.69 -11.01
CA VAL A 121 1.80 7.91 -10.21
C VAL A 121 1.90 7.58 -8.72
N THR A 122 2.89 8.17 -8.04
CA THR A 122 3.02 8.15 -6.59
C THR A 122 2.97 9.57 -6.04
N LEU A 123 1.98 9.86 -5.19
CA LEU A 123 1.88 11.09 -4.42
C LEU A 123 2.23 10.78 -2.96
N ASP A 124 3.35 11.30 -2.49
CA ASP A 124 3.87 11.03 -1.15
C ASP A 124 3.77 12.30 -0.30
N PHE A 125 2.84 12.32 0.65
CA PHE A 125 2.69 13.43 1.59
C PHE A 125 3.39 13.09 2.89
N ASN A 126 4.13 14.04 3.46
CA ASN A 126 4.80 13.80 4.72
C ASN A 126 3.78 13.47 5.82
N ALA A 127 3.83 12.25 6.36
CA ALA A 127 2.94 11.79 7.42
C ALA A 127 3.10 12.58 8.75
N GLN A 128 4.20 13.31 8.91
CA GLN A 128 4.42 14.21 10.05
C GLN A 128 3.71 15.55 9.90
N ASP A 129 3.09 15.83 8.75
CA ASP A 129 2.36 17.07 8.54
C ASP A 129 1.24 17.18 9.57
N LYS A 130 1.27 18.26 10.34
CA LYS A 130 0.26 18.53 11.35
C LYS A 130 -1.07 18.76 10.66
N THR A 131 -2.13 18.25 11.28
CA THR A 131 -3.49 18.63 10.95
C THR A 131 -3.60 20.15 10.94
N TYR A 132 -4.16 20.72 9.87
CA TYR A 132 -4.39 22.15 9.81
C TYR A 132 -5.45 22.52 10.84
N MET A 133 -5.00 23.15 11.92
CA MET A 133 -5.90 23.78 12.89
C MET A 133 -6.36 25.11 12.31
N ASP A 134 -7.60 25.52 12.61
CA ASP A 134 -8.18 26.81 12.19
C ASP A 134 -8.41 26.99 10.68
N ILE A 135 -8.86 25.94 9.98
CA ILE A 135 -9.29 26.02 8.58
C ILE A 135 -10.73 26.52 8.43
N THR A 136 -10.98 27.39 7.46
CA THR A 136 -12.32 27.83 7.10
C THR A 136 -13.01 26.85 6.14
N ASP A 137 -14.33 26.98 5.97
CA ASP A 137 -15.06 26.23 4.94
C ASP A 137 -14.52 26.50 3.53
N HIS A 138 -14.00 27.71 3.27
CA HIS A 138 -13.38 28.07 2.00
C HIS A 138 -12.06 27.33 1.80
N ASP A 139 -11.24 27.22 2.84
CA ASP A 139 -9.98 26.47 2.81
C ASP A 139 -10.20 24.98 2.56
N ILE A 140 -11.22 24.40 3.22
CA ILE A 140 -11.63 23.01 3.02
C ILE A 140 -12.08 22.79 1.57
N LEU A 141 -12.88 23.71 1.03
CA LEU A 141 -13.34 23.64 -0.36
C LEU A 141 -12.16 23.75 -1.34
N ALA A 142 -11.32 24.77 -1.21
CA ALA A 142 -10.16 24.98 -2.06
C ALA A 142 -9.22 23.77 -2.03
N TRP A 143 -8.95 23.20 -0.85
CA TRP A 143 -8.17 21.98 -0.73
C TRP A 143 -8.83 20.79 -1.42
N THR A 144 -10.11 20.57 -1.17
CA THR A 144 -10.87 19.44 -1.74
C THR A 144 -10.91 19.52 -3.26
N ASP A 145 -11.14 20.71 -3.80
CA ASP A 145 -11.19 20.96 -5.24
C ASP A 145 -9.80 20.78 -5.86
N SER A 146 -8.74 21.37 -5.28
CA SER A 146 -7.38 21.25 -5.83
C SER A 146 -6.85 19.82 -5.83
N ILE A 147 -7.01 19.07 -4.74
CA ILE A 147 -6.58 17.66 -4.72
C ILE A 147 -7.47 16.79 -5.62
N GLY A 148 -8.79 17.05 -5.65
CA GLY A 148 -9.72 16.35 -6.52
C GLY A 148 -9.39 16.56 -8.01
N GLN A 149 -9.08 17.78 -8.41
CA GLN A 149 -8.62 18.12 -9.76
C GLN A 149 -7.32 17.42 -10.11
N LEU A 150 -6.31 17.49 -9.24
CA LEU A 150 -5.04 16.78 -9.43
C LEU A 150 -5.26 15.27 -9.64
N LEU A 151 -6.07 14.64 -8.79
CA LEU A 151 -6.38 13.21 -8.88
C LEU A 151 -7.16 12.87 -10.16
N ASN A 152 -8.13 13.68 -10.56
CA ASN A 152 -8.84 13.52 -11.84
C ASN A 152 -7.87 13.63 -13.03
N THR A 153 -7.00 14.63 -13.03
CA THR A 153 -5.99 14.84 -14.08
C THR A 153 -5.05 13.65 -14.20
N ILE A 154 -4.69 12.98 -13.10
CA ILE A 154 -3.91 11.74 -13.16
C ILE A 154 -4.66 10.63 -13.91
N LEU A 155 -5.93 10.41 -13.60
CA LEU A 155 -6.74 9.36 -14.23
C LEU A 155 -7.01 9.64 -15.72
N GLU A 156 -7.05 10.91 -16.11
CA GLU A 156 -7.23 11.32 -17.51
C GLU A 156 -5.99 11.07 -18.40
N ARG A 157 -4.88 10.59 -17.84
CA ARG A 157 -3.57 10.43 -18.50
C ARG A 157 -3.10 8.98 -18.60
N ASP A 158 -4.00 8.04 -18.88
CA ASP A 158 -3.68 6.62 -19.05
C ASP A 158 -2.99 5.97 -17.85
N CYS A 159 -3.27 6.48 -16.64
CA CYS A 159 -2.69 5.97 -15.41
C CYS A 159 -3.23 4.57 -15.10
N THR A 160 -2.32 3.61 -14.95
CA THR A 160 -2.62 2.21 -14.63
C THR A 160 -2.39 1.88 -13.15
N SER A 161 -1.55 2.66 -12.46
CA SER A 161 -1.20 2.48 -11.05
C SER A 161 -1.13 3.83 -10.34
N LEU A 162 -1.93 4.00 -9.30
CA LEU A 162 -1.95 5.21 -8.46
C LEU A 162 -1.63 4.83 -7.02
N GLU A 163 -0.70 5.54 -6.42
CA GLU A 163 -0.33 5.42 -5.02
C GLU A 163 -0.40 6.78 -4.33
N VAL A 164 -1.11 6.88 -3.21
CA VAL A 164 -1.22 8.13 -2.43
C VAL A 164 -0.94 7.84 -0.96
N ASN A 165 0.15 8.38 -0.43
CA ASN A 165 0.62 8.13 0.95
C ASN A 165 0.52 9.39 1.82
N GLY A 166 0.24 9.24 3.12
CA GLY A 166 0.44 10.28 4.15
C GLY A 166 -0.52 11.48 4.17
N LEU A 167 -1.41 11.62 3.18
CA LEU A 167 -2.40 12.71 3.12
C LEU A 167 -3.46 12.54 4.23
N THR A 168 -3.27 13.20 5.38
CA THR A 168 -4.08 13.05 6.60
C THR A 168 -4.66 14.38 7.11
N GLN A 169 -4.31 15.49 6.48
CA GLN A 169 -4.54 16.85 6.97
C GLN A 169 -6.03 17.19 7.14
N MET A 170 -6.93 16.63 6.31
CA MET A 170 -8.37 16.91 6.31
C MET A 170 -9.25 15.82 6.92
N THR A 171 -8.67 14.84 7.61
CA THR A 171 -9.41 13.70 8.17
C THR A 171 -10.37 14.05 9.30
N HIS A 172 -10.24 15.24 9.90
CA HIS A 172 -11.04 15.73 11.02
C HIS A 172 -12.25 16.57 10.60
N VAL A 173 -12.36 16.90 9.30
CA VAL A 173 -13.44 17.73 8.73
C VAL A 173 -14.81 17.04 8.90
N TYR A 174 -14.83 15.71 8.90
CA TYR A 174 -16.01 14.92 9.14
C TYR A 174 -15.78 13.97 10.31
N GLN A 175 -16.83 13.80 11.11
CA GLN A 175 -16.89 12.83 12.18
C GLN A 175 -17.80 11.68 11.75
N ASP A 176 -17.35 10.46 11.99
CA ASP A 176 -18.11 9.24 11.80
C ASP A 176 -19.01 8.96 13.00
N ALA A 177 -20.29 8.70 12.75
CA ALA A 177 -21.25 8.27 13.75
C ALA A 177 -21.90 6.95 13.32
N LEU A 178 -21.68 5.89 14.11
CA LEU A 178 -22.58 4.74 14.05
C LEU A 178 -23.89 5.16 14.67
N ARG A 179 -24.96 5.08 13.88
CA ARG A 179 -26.30 5.14 14.44
C ARG A 179 -26.48 3.83 15.17
N MET A 180 -26.21 3.81 16.47
CA MET A 180 -26.77 2.76 17.31
C MET A 180 -28.25 2.75 16.98
N PHE A 181 -28.74 1.64 16.43
CA PHE A 181 -30.16 1.42 16.30
C PHE A 181 -30.70 1.61 17.71
N ARG A 182 -31.26 2.79 18.00
CA ARG A 182 -32.29 2.87 19.02
C ARG A 182 -33.32 1.90 18.46
N PRO A 183 -33.54 0.72 19.08
CA PRO A 183 -34.63 -0.14 18.66
C PRO A 183 -35.81 0.80 18.58
N GLN A 184 -36.38 0.95 17.37
CA GLN A 184 -37.47 1.89 17.14
C GLN A 184 -38.45 1.60 18.25
N SER A 185 -38.49 2.51 19.23
CA SER A 185 -39.37 2.36 20.37
C SER A 185 -40.73 2.26 19.69
N SER A 186 -41.39 1.12 19.87
CA SER A 186 -42.64 0.78 19.18
C SER A 186 -43.44 2.06 19.01
N PRO A 187 -43.78 2.45 17.76
CA PRO A 187 -44.22 3.79 17.44
C PRO A 187 -45.30 4.19 18.44
N SER A 188 -44.95 5.09 19.37
CA SER A 188 -45.93 5.55 20.34
C SER A 188 -47.06 6.17 19.50
N LEU A 189 -48.30 5.75 19.71
CA LEU A 189 -49.45 6.21 18.91
C LEU A 189 -49.54 7.75 18.81
N LEU A 190 -48.86 8.48 19.70
CA LEU A 190 -48.74 9.94 19.72
C LEU A 190 -47.76 10.52 18.68
N SER A 191 -46.73 9.81 18.22
CA SER A 191 -45.81 10.33 17.20
C SER A 191 -46.43 10.35 15.81
N THR A 192 -47.34 9.42 15.52
CA THR A 192 -48.12 9.39 14.27
C THR A 192 -49.05 10.60 14.18
N LEU A 193 -49.57 11.13 15.29
CA LEU A 193 -50.39 12.34 15.29
C LEU A 193 -49.54 13.61 15.10
N LYS A 194 -48.31 13.68 15.61
CA LYS A 194 -47.43 14.86 15.42
C LYS A 194 -46.98 15.06 13.97
N SER A 195 -46.83 14.00 13.18
CA SER A 195 -46.51 14.14 11.76
C SER A 195 -47.67 14.69 10.92
N TYR A 196 -48.92 14.58 11.38
CA TYR A 196 -50.09 15.16 10.69
C TYR A 196 -50.30 16.66 10.95
N PHE A 197 -49.70 17.21 12.01
CA PHE A 197 -49.90 18.62 12.40
C PHE A 197 -48.69 19.51 12.12
N SER A 198 -47.65 19.02 11.43
CA SER A 198 -46.52 19.86 11.00
C SER A 198 -46.83 20.45 9.61
N PRO A 199 -47.25 21.73 9.49
CA PRO A 199 -47.81 22.28 8.25
C PRO A 199 -46.75 22.58 7.17
N SER A 200 -45.48 22.30 7.45
CA SER A 200 -44.33 22.69 6.61
C SER A 200 -43.79 21.58 5.69
N ASP A 201 -44.30 20.34 5.78
CA ASP A 201 -43.78 19.21 5.00
C ASP A 201 -44.65 18.78 3.80
N GLN A 202 -45.87 19.31 3.66
CA GLN A 202 -46.76 18.97 2.54
C GLN A 202 -46.37 19.63 1.20
N GLU A 203 -45.63 20.74 1.22
CA GLU A 203 -45.22 21.44 -0.02
C GLU A 203 -44.03 20.78 -0.74
N ARG A 204 -43.43 19.72 -0.17
CA ARG A 204 -42.31 18.97 -0.78
C ARG A 204 -42.70 17.66 -1.46
N GLN A 205 -43.96 17.22 -1.39
CA GLN A 205 -44.37 15.90 -1.93
C GLN A 205 -44.84 15.90 -3.40
N THR A 206 -44.95 17.05 -4.07
CA THR A 206 -45.32 17.13 -5.50
C THR A 206 -44.14 17.21 -6.47
N GLN A 207 -42.90 17.22 -5.97
CA GLN A 207 -41.73 17.09 -6.85
C GLN A 207 -41.45 15.61 -7.09
N THR A 208 -41.70 15.15 -8.32
CA THR A 208 -41.24 13.87 -8.85
C THR A 208 -39.83 13.58 -8.32
N PRO A 209 -39.60 12.45 -7.64
CA PRO A 209 -38.29 12.14 -7.07
C PRO A 209 -37.26 12.26 -8.19
N PRO A 210 -36.25 13.13 -8.05
CA PRO A 210 -35.24 13.28 -9.07
C PRO A 210 -34.64 11.90 -9.38
N PRO A 211 -34.33 11.61 -10.64
CA PRO A 211 -33.77 10.32 -11.05
C PRO A 211 -32.62 9.97 -10.11
N ASN A 212 -32.80 8.85 -9.38
CA ASN A 212 -31.97 8.34 -8.30
C ASN A 212 -30.64 9.08 -8.13
N PRO A 213 -30.54 10.03 -7.18
CA PRO A 213 -29.26 10.67 -6.93
C PRO A 213 -28.21 9.59 -6.65
N PRO A 214 -26.98 9.75 -7.15
CA PRO A 214 -25.93 8.77 -6.94
C PRO A 214 -25.81 8.47 -5.44
N PRO A 215 -25.57 7.19 -5.06
CA PRO A 215 -25.55 6.76 -3.68
C PRO A 215 -24.60 7.65 -2.89
N TYR A 216 -25.17 8.33 -1.90
CA TYR A 216 -24.47 9.39 -1.19
C TYR A 216 -23.57 8.79 -0.12
N VAL A 217 -22.25 8.90 -0.30
CA VAL A 217 -21.25 8.22 0.54
C VAL A 217 -21.16 8.77 1.97
N LEU A 218 -21.94 9.81 2.31
CA LEU A 218 -21.98 10.34 3.69
C LEU A 218 -23.00 9.65 4.60
N SER A 219 -23.87 8.78 4.09
CA SER A 219 -24.81 8.09 4.98
C SER A 219 -25.26 6.75 4.43
N GLY A 220 -25.34 5.77 5.31
CA GLY A 220 -26.02 4.50 5.08
C GLY A 220 -27.14 4.26 6.09
N PRO A 221 -27.78 3.09 6.04
CA PRO A 221 -28.85 2.72 6.96
C PRO A 221 -28.42 2.78 8.44
N THR A 222 -27.17 2.42 8.72
CA THR A 222 -26.63 2.22 10.08
C THR A 222 -25.54 3.21 10.47
N TRP A 223 -25.15 4.09 9.57
CA TRP A 223 -23.99 4.97 9.75
C TRP A 223 -24.21 6.29 9.03
N LYS A 224 -23.53 7.33 9.50
CA LYS A 224 -23.51 8.64 8.87
C LYS A 224 -22.21 9.37 9.19
N TYR A 225 -21.65 10.03 8.20
CA TYR A 225 -20.65 11.08 8.39
C TYR A 225 -21.36 12.41 8.61
N GLU A 226 -20.95 13.10 9.66
CA GLU A 226 -21.43 14.45 9.96
C GLU A 226 -20.26 15.42 9.88
N ARG A 227 -20.49 16.57 9.24
CA ARG A 227 -19.47 17.61 9.19
C ARG A 227 -19.16 18.08 10.60
N ASN A 228 -17.89 18.02 10.98
CA ASN A 228 -17.43 18.47 12.27
C ASN A 228 -17.62 20.00 12.36
N ARG A 229 -18.30 20.47 13.41
CA ARG A 229 -18.61 21.89 13.62
C ARG A 229 -17.60 22.59 14.52
N PHE A 230 -16.66 21.86 15.11
CA PHE A 230 -15.62 22.45 15.94
C PHE A 230 -14.69 23.29 15.04
N GLY A 231 -14.86 24.62 15.09
CA GLY A 231 -14.01 25.60 14.39
C GLY A 231 -14.64 26.31 13.20
N SER A 232 -15.74 25.82 12.62
CA SER A 232 -16.39 26.50 11.49
C SER A 232 -17.32 27.61 11.97
N THR A 233 -17.09 28.84 11.49
CA THR A 233 -17.93 30.01 11.75
C THR A 233 -19.15 30.08 10.82
N THR A 234 -19.18 29.28 9.76
CA THR A 234 -20.22 29.32 8.72
C THR A 234 -21.29 28.25 8.97
N LYS A 235 -22.57 28.68 8.96
CA LYS A 235 -23.73 27.79 9.19
C LYS A 235 -24.11 26.91 7.98
N THR A 236 -23.36 26.98 6.88
CA THR A 236 -23.68 26.25 5.64
C THR A 236 -23.47 24.75 5.83
N GLN A 237 -24.58 24.00 5.82
CA GLN A 237 -24.58 22.54 5.93
C GLN A 237 -24.27 21.83 4.60
N THR A 238 -23.84 22.56 3.58
CA THR A 238 -23.51 21.95 2.30
C THR A 238 -22.28 21.06 2.48
N PRO A 239 -22.38 19.79 2.07
CA PRO A 239 -21.26 18.88 2.12
C PRO A 239 -20.21 19.31 1.10
N ILE A 240 -18.95 19.31 1.52
CA ILE A 240 -17.78 19.55 0.66
C ILE A 240 -17.15 18.20 0.38
N LEU A 241 -17.23 17.74 -0.87
CA LEU A 241 -16.73 16.44 -1.30
C LEU A 241 -16.00 16.58 -2.64
N ALA A 242 -14.93 15.81 -2.80
CA ALA A 242 -14.32 15.65 -4.10
C ALA A 242 -15.16 14.68 -4.95
N HIS A 243 -15.30 15.00 -6.23
CA HIS A 243 -16.06 14.22 -7.19
C HIS A 243 -15.16 13.78 -8.35
N LEU A 244 -15.37 12.55 -8.81
CA LEU A 244 -14.74 12.03 -10.02
C LEU A 244 -15.27 12.82 -11.23
N SER A 245 -14.37 13.38 -12.04
CA SER A 245 -14.79 14.10 -13.24
C SER A 245 -15.36 13.12 -14.28
N PRO A 246 -16.32 13.53 -15.14
CA PRO A 246 -16.80 12.66 -16.22
C PRO A 246 -15.69 12.23 -17.19
N ALA A 247 -14.71 13.10 -17.43
CA ALA A 247 -13.57 12.80 -18.29
C ALA A 247 -12.66 11.73 -17.66
N ALA A 248 -12.35 11.85 -16.37
CA ALA A 248 -11.60 10.84 -15.62
C ALA A 248 -12.35 9.52 -15.57
N GLN A 249 -13.68 9.54 -15.38
CA GLN A 249 -14.50 8.33 -15.38
C GLN A 249 -14.42 7.56 -16.70
N ILE A 250 -14.44 8.27 -17.84
CA ILE A 250 -14.37 7.66 -19.18
C ILE A 250 -12.95 7.18 -19.53
N LYS A 251 -11.93 7.94 -19.10
CA LYS A 251 -10.52 7.70 -19.46
C LYS A 251 -9.74 6.86 -18.46
N SER A 252 -10.32 6.51 -17.32
CA SER A 252 -9.61 5.76 -16.28
C SER A 252 -9.19 4.38 -16.78
N HIS A 253 -7.89 4.11 -16.72
CA HIS A 253 -7.29 2.81 -16.98
C HIS A 253 -6.68 2.19 -15.70
N LEU A 254 -7.11 2.69 -14.54
CA LEU A 254 -6.53 2.32 -13.25
C LEU A 254 -6.83 0.85 -12.93
N THR A 255 -5.78 0.05 -12.79
CA THR A 255 -5.85 -1.38 -12.42
C THR A 255 -5.30 -1.66 -11.03
N HIS A 256 -4.40 -0.81 -10.56
CA HIS A 256 -3.74 -0.89 -9.25
C HIS A 256 -3.97 0.41 -8.48
N PHE A 257 -4.53 0.30 -7.28
CA PHE A 257 -4.72 1.46 -6.42
C PHE A 257 -4.18 1.20 -5.02
N THR A 258 -3.15 1.95 -4.64
CA THR A 258 -2.54 1.91 -3.31
C THR A 258 -2.95 3.14 -2.51
N ILE A 259 -3.66 2.91 -1.42
CA ILE A 259 -4.16 3.94 -0.51
C ILE A 259 -3.35 3.88 0.79
N GLY A 260 -2.34 4.74 0.85
CA GLY A 260 -1.60 5.08 2.07
C GLY A 260 -2.11 6.34 2.77
N SER A 261 -3.31 6.82 2.41
CA SER A 261 -3.90 8.08 2.87
C SER A 261 -5.23 7.84 3.56
N LYS A 262 -5.32 8.33 4.80
CA LYS A 262 -6.59 8.35 5.54
C LYS A 262 -7.63 9.28 4.91
N SER A 263 -7.20 10.39 4.29
CA SER A 263 -8.14 11.34 3.65
C SER A 263 -8.83 10.75 2.42
N LEU A 264 -8.27 9.74 1.76
CA LEU A 264 -8.95 9.00 0.68
C LEU A 264 -10.01 8.02 1.20
N LEU A 265 -9.92 7.60 2.47
CA LEU A 265 -10.82 6.63 3.10
C LEU A 265 -11.80 7.29 4.09
N CYS A 266 -11.80 8.62 4.15
CA CYS A 266 -12.75 9.45 4.87
C CYS A 266 -13.20 10.62 3.99
N PRO A 267 -14.36 11.23 4.23
CA PRO A 267 -14.68 12.51 3.60
C PRO A 267 -13.61 13.57 3.97
N PRO A 268 -13.27 14.49 3.05
CA PRO A 268 -14.04 14.82 1.84
C PRO A 268 -13.70 14.00 0.57
N LEU A 269 -12.66 13.16 0.56
CA LEU A 269 -12.25 12.45 -0.68
C LEU A 269 -12.88 11.06 -0.83
N LEU A 270 -13.50 10.50 0.21
CA LEU A 270 -14.13 9.18 0.16
C LEU A 270 -15.13 9.02 -1.00
N GLN A 271 -15.90 10.06 -1.34
CA GLN A 271 -16.82 10.03 -2.48
C GLN A 271 -16.07 9.82 -3.81
N TRP A 272 -14.99 10.55 -4.03
CA TRP A 272 -14.12 10.38 -5.19
C TRP A 272 -13.54 8.96 -5.23
N THR A 273 -13.02 8.47 -4.10
CA THR A 273 -12.44 7.12 -3.98
C THR A 273 -13.45 6.03 -4.36
N CYS A 274 -14.66 6.06 -3.78
CA CYS A 274 -15.72 5.10 -4.11
C CYS A 274 -16.12 5.17 -5.59
N SER A 275 -16.21 6.38 -6.16
CA SER A 275 -16.50 6.55 -7.58
C SER A 275 -15.43 5.94 -8.48
N VAL A 276 -14.14 6.13 -8.14
CA VAL A 276 -13.01 5.55 -8.90
C VAL A 276 -13.01 4.03 -8.80
N LEU A 277 -13.23 3.49 -7.60
CA LEU A 277 -13.35 2.05 -7.36
C LEU A 277 -14.48 1.42 -8.19
N ALA A 278 -15.60 2.13 -8.35
CA ALA A 278 -16.76 1.67 -9.11
C ALA A 278 -16.63 1.79 -10.62
N SER A 279 -15.89 2.79 -11.12
CA SER A 279 -15.79 3.04 -12.55
C SER A 279 -14.55 2.46 -13.22
N SER A 280 -13.49 2.19 -12.46
CA SER A 280 -12.20 1.78 -13.00
C SER A 280 -12.02 0.26 -12.94
N PRO A 281 -11.26 -0.36 -13.87
CA PRO A 281 -11.03 -1.81 -13.90
C PRO A 281 -9.98 -2.25 -12.86
N ILE A 282 -10.14 -1.82 -11.61
CA ILE A 282 -9.19 -2.10 -10.53
C ILE A 282 -9.28 -3.59 -10.18
N SER A 283 -8.15 -4.27 -10.26
CA SER A 283 -8.00 -5.66 -9.83
C SER A 283 -7.23 -5.79 -8.52
N THR A 284 -6.41 -4.78 -8.21
CA THR A 284 -5.51 -4.76 -7.06
C THR A 284 -5.76 -3.52 -6.21
N LEU A 285 -6.16 -3.73 -4.95
CA LEU A 285 -6.34 -2.70 -3.96
C LEU A 285 -5.40 -2.95 -2.79
N THR A 286 -4.51 -2.00 -2.52
CA THR A 286 -3.62 -2.02 -1.36
C THR A 286 -4.00 -0.89 -0.42
N ILE A 287 -4.29 -1.18 0.84
CA ILE A 287 -4.53 -0.18 1.88
C ILE A 287 -3.44 -0.37 2.93
N ARG A 288 -2.62 0.67 3.15
CA ARG A 288 -1.50 0.56 4.09
C ARG A 288 -1.27 1.79 4.94
N ASP A 289 -0.71 1.61 6.13
CA ASP A 289 -0.29 2.71 7.01
C ASP A 289 -1.42 3.71 7.35
N VAL A 290 -2.67 3.24 7.35
CA VAL A 290 -3.85 4.04 7.69
C VAL A 290 -4.44 3.53 9.00
N ASN A 291 -4.16 4.21 10.11
CA ASN A 291 -4.72 3.79 11.39
C ASN A 291 -6.21 4.17 11.51
N PHE A 292 -7.08 3.16 11.40
CA PHE A 292 -8.51 3.30 11.62
C PHE A 292 -8.86 3.07 13.08
N PHE A 293 -9.70 3.94 13.60
CA PHE A 293 -10.35 3.77 14.88
C PHE A 293 -11.86 3.97 14.71
N GLY A 294 -12.65 3.25 15.49
CA GLY A 294 -14.09 3.50 15.60
C GLY A 294 -14.91 3.04 14.39
N ALA A 295 -15.82 3.91 13.95
CA ALA A 295 -16.88 3.57 13.01
C ALA A 295 -16.39 3.49 11.56
N THR A 296 -15.35 4.27 11.23
CA THR A 296 -14.82 4.43 9.87
C THR A 296 -14.55 3.10 9.19
N TRP A 297 -13.88 2.16 9.87
CA TRP A 297 -13.62 0.85 9.26
C TRP A 297 -14.92 0.08 8.98
N SER A 298 -15.86 0.08 9.92
CA SER A 298 -17.16 -0.57 9.73
C SER A 298 -17.90 0.01 8.52
N ILE A 299 -17.76 1.31 8.27
CA ILE A 299 -18.32 1.96 7.09
C ILE A 299 -17.59 1.47 5.82
N LEU A 300 -16.25 1.40 5.85
CA LEU A 300 -15.45 0.91 4.71
C LEU A 300 -15.73 -0.56 4.37
N THR A 301 -16.02 -1.42 5.37
CA THR A 301 -16.45 -2.80 5.11
C THR A 301 -17.76 -2.92 4.34
N ILE A 302 -18.56 -1.84 4.29
CA ILE A 302 -19.79 -1.76 3.50
C ILE A 302 -19.51 -1.09 2.15
N LEU A 303 -18.78 0.02 2.16
CA LEU A 303 -18.57 0.84 0.97
C LEU A 303 -17.62 0.22 -0.04
N LEU A 304 -16.52 -0.41 0.40
CA LEU A 304 -15.53 -0.97 -0.51
C LEU A 304 -16.14 -2.09 -1.37
N PRO A 305 -16.82 -3.11 -0.81
CA PRO A 305 -17.40 -4.16 -1.64
C PRO A 305 -18.53 -3.68 -2.56
N GLN A 306 -19.29 -2.67 -2.14
CA GLN A 306 -20.29 -2.03 -3.01
C GLN A 306 -19.65 -1.29 -4.19
N SER A 307 -18.46 -0.72 -3.97
CA SER A 307 -17.74 0.03 -4.99
C SER A 307 -16.92 -0.88 -5.90
N ILE A 308 -16.34 -1.96 -5.40
CA ILE A 308 -15.45 -2.85 -6.18
C ILE A 308 -15.72 -4.34 -5.90
N PRO A 309 -16.89 -4.86 -6.33
CA PRO A 309 -17.29 -6.24 -6.02
C PRO A 309 -16.39 -7.30 -6.67
N SER A 310 -15.76 -6.99 -7.81
CA SER A 310 -14.91 -7.91 -8.59
C SER A 310 -13.42 -7.85 -8.21
N LEU A 311 -13.10 -7.43 -6.99
CA LEU A 311 -11.71 -7.28 -6.54
C LEU A 311 -11.02 -8.66 -6.49
N LYS A 312 -9.86 -8.78 -7.14
CA LYS A 312 -9.07 -10.02 -7.18
C LYS A 312 -7.96 -10.06 -6.14
N ARG A 313 -7.35 -8.91 -5.85
CA ARG A 313 -6.21 -8.80 -4.96
C ARG A 313 -6.42 -7.70 -3.93
N LEU A 314 -6.43 -8.10 -2.66
CA LEU A 314 -6.56 -7.19 -1.52
C LEU A 314 -5.33 -7.30 -0.64
N GLU A 315 -4.69 -6.17 -0.39
CA GLU A 315 -3.55 -6.06 0.52
C GLU A 315 -3.87 -5.06 1.62
N LEU A 316 -3.81 -5.51 2.87
CA LEU A 316 -4.04 -4.70 4.05
C LEU A 316 -2.76 -4.72 4.89
N SER A 317 -2.19 -3.56 5.19
CA SER A 317 -0.99 -3.45 6.00
C SER A 317 -1.05 -2.33 7.02
N ASN A 318 -0.82 -2.59 8.31
CA ASN A 318 -0.73 -1.53 9.33
C ASN A 318 -1.97 -0.60 9.34
N ILE A 319 -3.18 -1.17 9.24
CA ILE A 319 -4.43 -0.39 9.17
C ILE A 319 -5.12 -0.20 10.55
N GLY A 320 -4.48 -0.64 11.64
CA GLY A 320 -5.01 -0.55 13.01
C GLY A 320 -5.53 -1.88 13.54
N SER A 321 -6.46 -1.82 14.50
CA SER A 321 -7.03 -2.99 15.16
C SER A 321 -8.47 -3.29 14.74
N PHE A 322 -8.80 -4.57 14.57
CA PHE A 322 -10.10 -5.00 14.02
C PHE A 322 -10.76 -6.09 14.84
N SER A 323 -12.09 -6.07 14.92
CA SER A 323 -12.80 -7.25 15.37
C SER A 323 -12.74 -8.35 14.30
N HIS A 324 -12.76 -9.60 14.74
CA HIS A 324 -12.84 -10.75 13.84
C HIS A 324 -14.03 -10.63 12.88
N ASP A 325 -15.21 -10.29 13.41
CA ASP A 325 -16.44 -10.09 12.64
C ASP A 325 -16.30 -9.03 11.52
N GLN A 326 -15.57 -7.94 11.75
CA GLN A 326 -15.32 -6.94 10.71
C GLN A 326 -14.46 -7.50 9.56
N ILE A 327 -13.43 -8.28 9.89
CA ILE A 327 -12.58 -8.93 8.88
C ILE A 327 -13.41 -9.96 8.13
N THR A 328 -14.12 -10.85 8.83
CA THR A 328 -14.99 -11.86 8.19
C THR A 328 -15.98 -11.21 7.23
N ARG A 329 -16.70 -10.17 7.68
CA ARG A 329 -17.66 -9.45 6.83
C ARG A 329 -16.99 -8.81 5.61
N LEU A 330 -15.83 -8.20 5.78
CA LEU A 330 -15.08 -7.63 4.65
C LEU A 330 -14.73 -8.73 3.64
N MET A 331 -14.26 -9.86 4.13
CA MET A 331 -13.81 -10.97 3.31
C MET A 331 -14.95 -11.66 2.55
N ASP A 332 -16.07 -11.91 3.23
CA ASP A 332 -17.29 -12.48 2.61
C ASP A 332 -17.84 -11.59 1.49
N SER A 333 -17.49 -10.30 1.51
CA SER A 333 -17.98 -9.34 0.53
C SER A 333 -17.17 -9.32 -0.79
N PHE A 334 -16.06 -10.05 -0.87
CA PHE A 334 -15.25 -10.18 -2.10
C PHE A 334 -15.23 -11.63 -2.60
N PRO A 335 -16.27 -12.09 -3.30
CA PRO A 335 -16.39 -13.48 -3.71
C PRO A 335 -15.27 -13.91 -4.68
N ASP A 336 -14.79 -13.01 -5.54
CA ASP A 336 -13.79 -13.26 -6.58
C ASP A 336 -12.34 -13.07 -6.09
N LEU A 337 -12.13 -12.92 -4.78
CA LEU A 337 -10.80 -12.64 -4.23
C LEU A 337 -9.86 -13.84 -4.41
N GLU A 338 -8.79 -13.62 -5.18
CA GLU A 338 -7.76 -14.62 -5.49
C GLU A 338 -6.53 -14.49 -4.58
N TYR A 339 -6.24 -13.27 -4.12
CA TYR A 339 -5.10 -12.96 -3.25
C TYR A 339 -5.54 -12.08 -2.08
N LEU A 340 -5.15 -12.49 -0.87
CA LEU A 340 -5.33 -11.71 0.35
C LEU A 340 -4.00 -11.60 1.11
N SER A 341 -3.56 -10.37 1.36
CA SER A 341 -2.51 -10.09 2.34
C SER A 341 -3.06 -9.26 3.48
N ALA A 342 -2.77 -9.67 4.71
CA ALA A 342 -3.28 -9.11 5.95
C ALA A 342 -2.12 -8.78 6.91
N GLU A 343 -1.05 -8.21 6.36
CA GLU A 343 0.16 -7.90 7.12
C GLU A 343 -0.07 -6.89 8.24
N ARG A 344 0.59 -7.07 9.39
CA ARG A 344 0.59 -6.11 10.50
C ARG A 344 -0.82 -5.69 10.93
N LEU A 345 -1.82 -6.55 10.73
CA LEU A 345 -3.16 -6.34 11.24
C LEU A 345 -3.20 -6.76 12.69
N GLU A 346 -3.38 -5.79 13.59
CA GLU A 346 -3.49 -6.06 15.01
C GLU A 346 -4.87 -6.65 15.30
N LEU A 347 -4.92 -7.89 15.75
CA LEU A 347 -6.14 -8.42 16.35
C LEU A 347 -6.13 -8.00 17.83
N PRO A 348 -7.22 -7.43 18.36
CA PRO A 348 -7.28 -7.04 19.75
C PRO A 348 -6.95 -8.23 20.65
N TRP A 349 -5.91 -8.09 21.48
CA TRP A 349 -5.39 -9.15 22.36
C TRP A 349 -6.45 -9.84 23.24
N TYR A 350 -7.55 -9.13 23.56
CA TYR A 350 -8.65 -9.68 24.37
C TYR A 350 -9.55 -10.68 23.62
N THR A 351 -9.43 -10.84 22.30
CA THR A 351 -10.06 -11.98 21.61
C THR A 351 -9.50 -13.31 22.13
N GLY A 352 -8.28 -13.33 22.66
CA GLY A 352 -7.67 -14.53 23.27
C GLY A 352 -8.08 -14.81 24.72
N LEU A 353 -8.72 -13.88 25.44
CA LEU A 353 -8.95 -14.00 26.89
C LEU A 353 -10.36 -14.45 27.30
N THR A 354 -11.27 -14.68 26.35
CA THR A 354 -12.61 -15.22 26.64
C THR A 354 -12.69 -16.73 26.37
N SER A 355 -11.76 -17.47 26.98
CA SER A 355 -11.47 -18.89 26.75
C SER A 355 -12.59 -19.90 27.07
N HIS A 356 -13.81 -19.48 27.41
CA HIS A 356 -14.88 -20.42 27.83
C HIS A 356 -16.23 -20.26 27.15
N THR A 357 -16.43 -19.24 26.30
CA THR A 357 -17.71 -19.05 25.57
C THR A 357 -17.57 -18.69 24.10
N MET A 358 -16.35 -18.73 23.54
CA MET A 358 -16.16 -18.60 22.10
C MET A 358 -16.72 -19.84 21.40
N GLN A 359 -18.00 -19.76 21.02
CA GLN A 359 -18.53 -20.52 19.91
C GLN A 359 -17.57 -20.32 18.74
N SER A 360 -17.07 -21.42 18.18
CA SER A 360 -16.20 -21.41 17.00
C SER A 360 -16.86 -20.54 15.93
N ILE A 361 -16.31 -19.35 15.70
CA ILE A 361 -16.82 -18.48 14.65
C ILE A 361 -16.37 -19.12 13.35
N ALA A 362 -17.33 -19.58 12.55
CA ALA A 362 -17.04 -20.24 11.29
C ALA A 362 -16.16 -19.33 10.42
N PHE A 363 -15.09 -19.92 9.89
CA PHE A 363 -14.18 -19.22 9.02
C PHE A 363 -14.88 -18.92 7.67
N PRO A 364 -14.79 -17.69 7.13
CA PRO A 364 -15.36 -17.37 5.82
C PRO A 364 -14.87 -18.32 4.74
N THR A 365 -15.78 -18.66 3.82
CA THR A 365 -15.47 -19.60 2.73
C THR A 365 -14.98 -18.83 1.52
N PHE A 366 -13.69 -18.91 1.23
CA PHE A 366 -13.10 -18.28 0.05
C PHE A 366 -12.96 -19.29 -1.08
N ARG A 367 -13.94 -19.28 -1.99
CA ARG A 367 -13.98 -20.23 -3.10
C ARG A 367 -12.88 -20.03 -4.13
N HIS A 368 -12.34 -18.82 -4.23
CA HIS A 368 -11.39 -18.41 -5.26
C HIS A 368 -10.01 -18.03 -4.72
N LEU A 369 -9.81 -18.06 -3.39
CA LEU A 369 -8.55 -17.61 -2.79
C LEU A 369 -7.42 -18.59 -3.05
N VAL A 370 -6.50 -18.18 -3.91
CA VAL A 370 -5.32 -18.94 -4.33
C VAL A 370 -4.15 -18.68 -3.40
N GLU A 371 -3.98 -17.45 -2.94
CA GLU A 371 -2.87 -17.04 -2.08
C GLU A 371 -3.36 -16.27 -0.85
N LEU A 372 -2.94 -16.73 0.33
CA LEU A 372 -3.23 -16.11 1.61
C LEU A 372 -1.91 -15.78 2.30
N ARG A 373 -1.74 -14.52 2.69
CA ARG A 373 -0.58 -14.01 3.43
C ARG A 373 -1.04 -13.35 4.72
N VAL A 374 -0.73 -13.96 5.86
CA VAL A 374 -1.25 -13.54 7.18
C VAL A 374 -0.17 -13.56 8.26
N PRO A 375 -0.31 -12.76 9.32
CA PRO A 375 0.51 -12.87 10.53
C PRO A 375 0.31 -14.22 11.21
N GLU A 376 1.29 -14.65 12.01
CA GLU A 376 1.18 -15.88 12.80
C GLU A 376 0.05 -15.80 13.85
N HIS A 377 -0.19 -14.63 14.43
CA HIS A 377 -1.23 -14.47 15.46
C HIS A 377 -2.65 -14.55 14.92
N TRP A 378 -2.85 -14.43 13.60
CA TRP A 378 -4.15 -14.65 12.98
C TRP A 378 -4.60 -16.10 13.10
N ILE A 379 -3.65 -17.03 13.07
CA ILE A 379 -3.93 -18.47 13.08
C ILE A 379 -4.40 -18.94 14.47
N LEU A 380 -4.08 -18.20 15.55
CA LEU A 380 -4.23 -18.66 16.93
C LEU A 380 -5.69 -18.80 17.43
N PRO A 381 -6.64 -17.93 17.06
CA PRO A 381 -8.03 -18.04 17.54
C PRO A 381 -9.10 -18.16 16.44
N CYS A 382 -8.77 -17.90 15.17
CA CYS A 382 -9.76 -17.48 14.17
C CYS A 382 -10.00 -18.47 13.02
N PHE A 383 -9.20 -19.55 12.93
CA PHE A 383 -9.19 -20.38 11.73
C PHE A 383 -9.22 -21.87 12.08
N GLU A 384 -10.41 -22.46 12.07
CA GLU A 384 -10.51 -23.86 11.67
C GLU A 384 -10.31 -23.90 10.15
N PHE A 385 -9.08 -24.10 9.70
CA PHE A 385 -8.76 -24.28 8.27
C PHE A 385 -9.38 -25.58 7.77
N THR A 386 -10.69 -25.59 7.52
CA THR A 386 -11.34 -26.71 6.85
C THR A 386 -11.01 -26.67 5.35
N PRO A 387 -10.88 -27.82 4.67
CA PRO A 387 -10.68 -27.83 3.21
C PRO A 387 -11.84 -27.14 2.48
N GLU A 388 -13.02 -27.13 3.10
CA GLU A 388 -14.23 -26.51 2.57
C GLU A 388 -14.14 -24.99 2.56
N SER A 389 -13.46 -24.38 3.55
CA SER A 389 -13.32 -22.93 3.61
C SER A 389 -12.30 -22.36 2.63
N LEU A 390 -11.26 -23.13 2.25
CA LEU A 390 -10.18 -22.70 1.34
C LEU A 390 -9.87 -23.77 0.27
N PRO A 391 -10.84 -24.13 -0.58
CA PRO A 391 -10.75 -25.30 -1.47
C PRO A 391 -9.68 -25.17 -2.57
N VAL A 392 -9.28 -23.95 -2.94
CA VAL A 392 -8.35 -23.69 -4.06
C VAL A 392 -7.03 -23.05 -3.62
N LEU A 393 -6.77 -23.00 -2.30
CA LEU A 393 -5.55 -22.39 -1.77
C LEU A 393 -4.31 -23.15 -2.26
N LYS A 394 -3.37 -22.41 -2.86
CA LYS A 394 -2.08 -22.93 -3.35
C LYS A 394 -0.90 -22.38 -2.59
N VAL A 395 -1.01 -21.20 -1.99
CA VAL A 395 0.10 -20.57 -1.28
C VAL A 395 -0.41 -20.01 0.04
N LEU A 396 0.18 -20.46 1.14
CA LEU A 396 -0.04 -19.92 2.48
C LEU A 396 1.25 -19.29 2.97
N THR A 397 1.28 -17.98 3.10
CA THR A 397 2.42 -17.26 3.68
C THR A 397 2.09 -16.84 5.10
N ILE A 398 2.91 -17.28 6.05
CA ILE A 398 2.79 -16.92 7.46
C ILE A 398 3.94 -15.98 7.80
N VAL A 399 3.60 -14.76 8.17
CA VAL A 399 4.56 -13.71 8.50
C VAL A 399 4.79 -13.70 10.00
N PHE A 400 6.05 -13.78 10.42
CA PHE A 400 6.50 -13.71 11.80
C PHE A 400 7.22 -12.38 12.02
N TYR A 401 6.60 -11.47 12.78
CA TYR A 401 7.09 -10.09 12.95
C TYR A 401 8.26 -9.96 13.92
N ASP A 402 8.43 -10.94 14.80
CA ASP A 402 9.47 -10.99 15.80
C ASP A 402 9.97 -12.43 16.03
N GLY A 403 11.01 -12.56 16.85
CA GLY A 403 11.52 -13.87 17.27
C GLY A 403 10.57 -14.62 18.22
N GLU A 404 9.53 -13.98 18.77
CA GLU A 404 8.58 -14.63 19.67
C GLU A 404 7.54 -15.45 18.91
N GLY A 405 7.08 -14.96 17.76
CA GLY A 405 6.16 -15.70 16.88
C GLY A 405 6.71 -17.09 16.53
N TRP A 406 8.02 -17.19 16.30
CA TRP A 406 8.70 -18.48 16.10
C TRP A 406 8.68 -19.35 17.36
N ARG A 407 8.99 -18.78 18.54
CA ARG A 407 8.93 -19.53 19.81
C ARG A 407 7.54 -20.09 20.08
N ARG A 408 6.49 -19.36 19.70
CA ARG A 408 5.10 -19.83 19.78
C ARG A 408 4.81 -20.98 18.83
N LEU A 409 5.56 -21.14 17.72
CA LEU A 409 5.42 -22.29 16.84
C LEU A 409 5.99 -23.57 17.47
N GLU A 410 7.01 -23.43 18.31
CA GLU A 410 7.64 -24.54 19.02
C GLU A 410 6.79 -25.06 20.19
N ASP A 411 5.83 -24.27 20.68
CA ASP A 411 4.86 -24.71 21.69
C ASP A 411 4.06 -25.92 21.15
N GLN A 412 3.98 -27.00 21.93
CA GLN A 412 3.19 -28.19 21.60
C GLN A 412 1.71 -27.86 21.40
N HIS A 413 1.22 -26.82 22.06
CA HIS A 413 -0.15 -26.37 21.95
C HIS A 413 -0.35 -25.28 20.89
N SER A 414 0.67 -25.00 20.07
CA SER A 414 0.59 -23.97 19.04
C SER A 414 -0.50 -24.30 17.99
N PRO A 415 -1.53 -23.45 17.84
CA PRO A 415 -2.49 -23.54 16.75
C PRO A 415 -1.83 -23.51 15.36
N VAL A 416 -0.72 -22.79 15.19
CA VAL A 416 0.04 -22.75 13.93
C VAL A 416 0.64 -24.12 13.62
N ARG A 417 1.17 -24.80 14.64
CA ARG A 417 1.68 -26.16 14.51
C ARG A 417 0.56 -27.13 14.17
N LYS A 418 -0.59 -27.04 14.86
CA LYS A 418 -1.78 -27.84 14.55
C LYS A 418 -2.22 -27.63 13.09
N LEU A 419 -2.27 -26.38 12.62
CA LEU A 419 -2.58 -26.05 11.23
C LEU A 419 -1.63 -26.76 10.26
N PHE A 420 -0.32 -26.69 10.50
CA PHE A 420 0.64 -27.37 9.63
C PHE A 420 0.50 -28.89 9.67
N ILE A 421 0.22 -29.48 10.84
CA ILE A 421 -0.07 -30.92 10.95
C ILE A 421 -1.32 -31.25 10.14
N ASP A 422 -2.40 -30.47 10.27
CA ASP A 422 -3.64 -30.67 9.52
C ASP A 422 -3.42 -30.52 8.01
N LEU A 423 -2.61 -29.56 7.57
CA LEU A 423 -2.22 -29.39 6.16
C LEU A 423 -1.37 -30.55 5.65
N SER A 424 -0.42 -31.04 6.46
CA SER A 424 0.45 -32.18 6.12
C SER A 424 -0.31 -33.51 6.07
N GLY A 425 -1.25 -33.73 6.98
CA GLY A 425 -2.04 -34.95 7.11
C GLY A 425 -3.09 -35.11 6.01
N ARG A 426 -3.45 -34.03 5.32
CA ARG A 426 -4.37 -34.05 4.17
C ARG A 426 -3.76 -34.62 2.88
N GLY A 427 -2.51 -35.08 2.95
CA GLY A 427 -1.87 -35.84 1.88
C GLY A 427 -1.46 -34.98 0.68
N GLN A 428 -0.64 -35.57 -0.19
CA GLN A 428 0.06 -34.98 -1.32
C GLN A 428 -0.80 -34.23 -2.38
N GLY A 429 -2.10 -34.06 -2.16
CA GLY A 429 -3.04 -33.39 -3.08
C GLY A 429 -3.22 -31.88 -2.87
N LEU A 430 -3.04 -31.37 -1.64
CA LEU A 430 -3.03 -29.93 -1.40
C LEU A 430 -1.62 -29.43 -1.68
N GLY A 431 -1.38 -28.98 -2.91
CA GLY A 431 -0.14 -28.30 -3.32
C GLY A 431 0.05 -26.93 -2.65
N VAL A 432 -0.26 -26.83 -1.35
CA VAL A 432 -0.14 -25.61 -0.55
C VAL A 432 1.33 -25.38 -0.25
N THR A 433 1.87 -24.35 -0.87
CA THR A 433 3.22 -23.87 -0.59
C THR A 433 3.15 -23.06 0.69
N VAL A 434 3.66 -23.61 1.79
CA VAL A 434 3.83 -22.84 3.03
C VAL A 434 5.11 -22.02 2.94
N ASN A 435 4.95 -20.70 2.97
CA ASN A 435 6.03 -19.73 3.02
C ASN A 435 6.09 -19.14 4.44
N MET A 436 7.29 -19.00 5.00
CA MET A 436 7.47 -18.25 6.25
C MET A 436 8.21 -16.97 5.95
N ASP A 437 7.67 -15.82 6.34
CA ASP A 437 8.34 -14.53 6.25
C ASP A 437 8.84 -14.11 7.63
N ILE A 438 10.13 -14.25 7.89
CA ILE A 438 10.73 -14.02 9.21
C ILE A 438 11.43 -12.67 9.19
N LEU A 439 10.94 -11.76 10.03
CA LEU A 439 11.58 -10.47 10.26
C LEU A 439 12.71 -10.61 11.28
N ALA A 440 13.91 -10.90 10.78
CA ALA A 440 15.10 -11.12 11.60
C ALA A 440 15.75 -9.80 12.03
N ASN A 441 16.23 -9.76 13.28
CA ASN A 441 17.16 -8.75 13.78
C ASN A 441 18.57 -8.97 13.18
N THR A 442 19.53 -8.10 13.52
CA THR A 442 20.84 -8.00 12.87
C THR A 442 21.75 -9.23 12.97
N ASP A 443 21.47 -10.21 13.85
CA ASP A 443 22.29 -11.42 14.05
C ASP A 443 21.48 -12.71 13.81
N ILE A 444 21.45 -13.14 12.55
CA ILE A 444 20.70 -14.32 12.11
C ILE A 444 21.33 -15.63 12.57
N ILE A 445 22.66 -15.70 12.69
CA ILE A 445 23.34 -16.93 13.07
C ILE A 445 22.99 -17.29 14.50
N ARG A 446 23.04 -16.30 15.40
CA ARG A 446 22.61 -16.48 16.78
C ARG A 446 21.13 -16.84 16.86
N TRP A 447 20.29 -16.20 16.04
CA TRP A 447 18.86 -16.53 15.99
C TRP A 447 18.64 -18.00 15.55
N MET A 448 19.23 -18.44 14.44
CA MET A 448 19.16 -19.83 13.96
C MET A 448 19.69 -20.83 14.99
N GLN A 449 20.79 -20.51 15.67
CA GLN A 449 21.39 -21.34 16.71
C GLN A 449 20.46 -21.50 17.91
N MET A 450 19.82 -20.41 18.35
CA MET A 450 18.82 -20.46 19.43
C MET A 450 17.65 -21.38 19.05
N GLN A 451 17.11 -21.25 17.83
CA GLN A 451 16.00 -22.11 17.38
C GLN A 451 16.40 -23.59 17.32
N ARG A 452 17.62 -23.90 16.86
CA ARG A 452 18.12 -25.28 16.85
C ARG A 452 18.17 -25.89 18.25
N TYR A 453 18.65 -25.12 19.24
CA TYR A 453 18.71 -25.59 20.63
C TYR A 453 17.32 -25.88 21.18
N GLN A 454 16.34 -25.03 20.90
CA GLN A 454 14.97 -25.22 21.36
C GLN A 454 14.33 -26.47 20.74
N ARG A 455 14.56 -26.73 19.45
CA ARG A 455 14.05 -27.94 18.77
C ARG A 455 14.55 -29.25 19.37
N SER A 456 15.80 -29.33 19.84
CA SER A 456 16.32 -30.57 20.45
C SER A 456 15.56 -31.04 21.71
N ARG A 457 14.58 -30.24 22.18
CA ARG A 457 13.70 -30.57 23.30
C ARG A 457 12.33 -31.10 22.89
N LEU A 458 11.99 -31.08 21.59
CA LEU A 458 10.71 -31.59 21.08
C LEU A 458 10.83 -33.08 20.75
N GLU A 459 9.74 -33.83 20.97
CA GLU A 459 9.64 -35.24 20.54
C GLU A 459 9.77 -35.35 19.01
N GLU A 460 10.60 -36.28 18.52
CA GLU A 460 10.99 -36.37 17.10
C GLU A 460 9.79 -36.55 16.16
N ASP A 461 8.85 -37.43 16.51
CA ASP A 461 7.75 -37.85 15.63
C ASP A 461 6.78 -36.71 15.24
N GLU A 462 6.51 -35.78 16.15
CA GLU A 462 5.60 -34.67 15.87
C GLU A 462 6.30 -33.48 15.23
N ALA A 463 7.60 -33.29 15.52
CA ALA A 463 8.40 -32.23 14.92
C ALA A 463 8.64 -32.47 13.42
N GLU A 464 8.72 -33.74 13.00
CA GLU A 464 8.91 -34.06 11.59
C GLU A 464 7.71 -33.64 10.73
N ARG A 465 6.48 -33.99 11.13
CA ARG A 465 5.29 -33.89 10.26
C ARG A 465 5.00 -32.49 9.74
N TRP A 466 5.04 -31.48 10.61
CA TRP A 466 4.69 -30.12 10.19
C TRP A 466 5.77 -29.48 9.34
N ILE A 467 7.04 -29.82 9.55
CA ILE A 467 8.14 -29.17 8.84
C ILE A 467 8.22 -29.65 7.38
N HIS A 468 7.71 -30.85 7.09
CA HIS A 468 7.60 -31.36 5.72
C HIS A 468 6.71 -30.50 4.81
N CYS A 469 5.77 -29.71 5.34
CA CYS A 469 4.90 -28.87 4.50
C CYS A 469 5.51 -27.51 4.11
N VAL A 470 6.57 -27.08 4.77
CA VAL A 470 7.25 -25.81 4.49
C VAL A 470 8.08 -25.95 3.21
N SER A 471 7.69 -25.21 2.19
CA SER A 471 8.33 -25.26 0.86
C SER A 471 8.99 -23.95 0.46
N GLY A 472 8.70 -22.85 1.15
CA GLY A 472 9.38 -21.57 0.99
C GLY A 472 9.79 -20.95 2.32
N LEU A 473 10.97 -20.33 2.35
CA LEU A 473 11.42 -19.49 3.47
C LEU A 473 11.86 -18.13 2.94
N TYR A 474 11.27 -17.07 3.49
CA TYR A 474 11.55 -15.68 3.19
C TYR A 474 12.13 -15.06 4.46
N LEU A 475 13.38 -14.62 4.42
CA LEU A 475 14.08 -14.06 5.55
C LEU A 475 14.28 -12.57 5.26
N MET A 476 13.56 -11.72 5.98
CA MET A 476 13.63 -10.26 5.83
C MET A 476 14.42 -9.64 6.99
N PHE A 477 15.54 -9.00 6.67
CA PHE A 477 16.42 -8.33 7.64
C PHE A 477 16.06 -6.86 7.74
N LYS A 478 15.69 -6.41 8.94
CA LYS A 478 15.36 -4.99 9.20
C LYS A 478 16.58 -4.07 9.33
N GLY A 479 17.78 -4.63 9.50
CA GLY A 479 18.99 -3.86 9.73
C GLY A 479 20.19 -4.41 8.96
N ARG A 480 21.32 -3.71 9.08
CA ARG A 480 22.58 -4.10 8.45
C ARG A 480 22.99 -5.49 8.97
N VAL A 481 23.03 -6.46 8.07
CA VAL A 481 23.39 -7.83 8.41
C VAL A 481 24.90 -7.91 8.54
N GLN A 482 25.38 -8.21 9.75
CA GLN A 482 26.80 -8.43 9.98
C GLN A 482 27.09 -9.92 9.88
N PHE A 483 27.75 -10.32 8.78
CA PHE A 483 28.20 -11.69 8.61
C PHE A 483 29.58 -11.95 9.23
N ALA A 484 30.09 -11.08 10.10
CA ALA A 484 31.49 -11.03 10.56
C ALA A 484 32.06 -12.33 11.20
N HIS A 485 31.23 -13.35 11.44
CA HIS A 485 31.63 -14.66 11.98
C HIS A 485 31.32 -15.83 11.02
N VAL A 486 31.45 -15.63 9.70
CA VAL A 486 31.12 -16.62 8.65
C VAL A 486 31.70 -18.03 8.89
N LEU A 487 32.91 -18.14 9.43
CA LEU A 487 33.63 -19.42 9.55
C LEU A 487 32.87 -20.48 10.37
N ASN A 488 32.09 -20.07 11.38
CA ASN A 488 31.29 -20.99 12.20
C ASN A 488 29.81 -21.04 11.79
N ALA A 489 29.40 -20.23 10.81
CA ALA A 489 28.00 -20.10 10.40
C ALA A 489 27.54 -21.31 9.58
N LYS A 490 28.40 -21.88 8.73
CA LYS A 490 28.04 -22.98 7.81
C LYS A 490 27.31 -24.14 8.51
N PRO A 491 27.86 -24.81 9.55
CA PRO A 491 27.17 -25.93 10.17
C PRO A 491 25.86 -25.54 10.88
N ILE A 492 25.71 -24.27 11.27
CA ILE A 492 24.47 -23.76 11.88
C ILE A 492 23.41 -23.57 10.80
N VAL A 493 23.76 -22.90 9.70
CA VAL A 493 22.88 -22.61 8.56
C VAL A 493 22.45 -23.88 7.85
N GLU A 494 23.39 -24.78 7.54
CA GLU A 494 23.08 -26.07 6.90
C GLU A 494 22.18 -26.92 7.79
N ALA A 495 22.46 -26.98 9.09
CA ALA A 495 21.61 -27.72 10.01
C ALA A 495 20.22 -27.07 10.15
N TRP A 496 20.12 -25.75 10.20
CA TRP A 496 18.85 -25.03 10.32
C TRP A 496 17.99 -25.18 9.07
N PHE A 497 18.53 -24.99 7.87
CA PHE A 497 17.77 -25.26 6.63
C PHE A 497 17.56 -26.77 6.40
N GLY A 498 18.46 -27.62 6.90
CA GLY A 498 18.34 -29.08 6.91
C GLY A 498 17.05 -29.56 7.57
N GLN A 499 16.52 -28.78 8.50
CA GLN A 499 15.27 -29.04 9.21
C GLN A 499 14.05 -29.11 8.29
N PHE A 500 14.09 -28.44 7.14
CA PHE A 500 12.98 -28.29 6.19
C PHE A 500 13.18 -29.19 4.97
N PRO A 501 12.81 -30.49 5.05
CA PRO A 501 12.99 -31.43 3.95
C PRO A 501 12.15 -31.07 2.72
N GLY A 502 11.01 -30.39 2.89
CA GLY A 502 10.16 -29.92 1.80
C GLY A 502 10.59 -28.60 1.15
N LEU A 503 11.68 -27.99 1.63
CA LEU A 503 12.10 -26.65 1.25
C LEU A 503 12.59 -26.62 -0.20
N LYS A 504 11.91 -25.84 -1.03
CA LYS A 504 12.24 -25.63 -2.45
C LYS A 504 12.69 -24.21 -2.75
N ARG A 505 12.28 -23.23 -1.94
CA ARG A 505 12.54 -21.82 -2.19
C ARG A 505 13.10 -21.14 -0.96
N VAL A 506 14.17 -20.36 -1.13
CA VAL A 506 14.68 -19.47 -0.10
C VAL A 506 14.86 -18.07 -0.69
N SER A 507 14.36 -17.04 -0.01
CA SER A 507 14.56 -15.64 -0.36
C SER A 507 15.14 -14.90 0.84
N LEU A 508 16.30 -14.27 0.67
CA LEU A 508 16.93 -13.44 1.70
C LEU A 508 16.84 -11.98 1.27
N ARG A 509 16.20 -11.12 2.05
CA ARG A 509 15.99 -9.70 1.71
C ARG A 509 16.44 -8.80 2.83
N SER A 510 17.26 -7.80 2.54
CA SER A 510 17.63 -6.74 3.47
C SER A 510 16.83 -5.48 3.16
N GLN A 511 16.33 -4.82 4.20
CA GLN A 511 15.76 -3.47 4.07
C GLN A 511 16.86 -2.46 3.73
N ASP A 512 18.07 -2.69 4.20
CA ASP A 512 19.24 -1.97 3.74
C ASP A 512 19.60 -2.43 2.32
N LYS A 513 19.33 -1.54 1.36
CA LYS A 513 19.57 -1.75 -0.07
C LYS A 513 20.99 -1.35 -0.50
N GLU A 514 21.89 -1.00 0.42
CA GLU A 514 23.29 -0.73 0.09
C GLU A 514 23.89 -1.89 -0.68
N ALA A 515 24.53 -1.60 -1.82
CA ALA A 515 25.14 -2.61 -2.69
C ALA A 515 26.17 -3.49 -1.95
N ALA A 516 26.87 -2.92 -0.96
CA ALA A 516 27.79 -3.67 -0.10
C ALA A 516 27.07 -4.73 0.73
N THR A 517 25.93 -4.39 1.36
CA THR A 517 25.09 -5.32 2.12
C THR A 517 24.56 -6.44 1.22
N VAL A 518 24.06 -6.10 0.02
CA VAL A 518 23.59 -7.11 -0.95
C VAL A 518 24.71 -8.08 -1.34
N LYS A 519 25.90 -7.56 -1.66
CA LYS A 519 27.07 -8.38 -2.03
C LYS A 519 27.49 -9.31 -0.89
N SER A 520 27.56 -8.80 0.34
CA SER A 520 27.88 -9.61 1.52
C SER A 520 26.85 -10.72 1.77
N MET A 521 25.56 -10.46 1.54
CA MET A 521 24.51 -11.50 1.60
C MET A 521 24.71 -12.58 0.54
N GLU A 522 25.02 -12.21 -0.70
CA GLU A 522 25.30 -13.17 -1.77
C GLU A 522 26.53 -14.05 -1.43
N GLU A 523 27.62 -13.44 -0.96
CA GLU A 523 28.84 -14.15 -0.53
C GLU A 523 28.56 -15.11 0.62
N PHE A 524 27.79 -14.67 1.62
CA PHE A 524 27.35 -15.51 2.73
C PHE A 524 26.56 -16.73 2.26
N CYS A 525 25.62 -16.55 1.33
CA CYS A 525 24.82 -17.66 0.80
C CYS A 525 25.67 -18.66 0.01
N ARG A 526 26.60 -18.16 -0.84
CA ARG A 526 27.55 -19.02 -1.57
C ARG A 526 28.39 -19.87 -0.62
N TYR A 527 28.83 -19.31 0.50
CA TYR A 527 29.66 -20.02 1.46
C TYR A 527 28.89 -21.01 2.35
N THR A 528 27.71 -20.60 2.86
CA THR A 528 27.00 -21.36 3.91
C THR A 528 25.92 -22.31 3.40
N MET A 529 25.43 -22.15 2.17
CA MET A 529 24.31 -22.92 1.63
C MET A 529 24.61 -23.94 0.50
N PRO A 530 25.85 -24.36 0.17
CA PRO A 530 26.07 -25.31 -0.96
C PRO A 530 25.24 -26.60 -0.88
N SER A 531 25.14 -27.20 0.31
CA SER A 531 24.35 -28.43 0.52
C SER A 531 22.84 -28.19 0.47
N VAL A 532 22.40 -27.02 0.92
CA VAL A 532 20.98 -26.62 0.89
C VAL A 532 20.55 -26.38 -0.55
N VAL A 533 21.36 -25.68 -1.33
CA VAL A 533 21.05 -25.26 -2.71
C VAL A 533 20.85 -26.45 -3.65
N LYS A 534 21.53 -27.57 -3.43
CA LYS A 534 21.28 -28.82 -4.17
C LYS A 534 19.82 -29.28 -4.10
N ARG A 535 19.07 -28.87 -3.07
CA ARG A 535 17.66 -29.20 -2.84
C ARG A 535 16.69 -28.07 -3.23
N LEU A 536 17.19 -26.86 -3.52
CA LEU A 536 16.37 -25.70 -3.81
C LEU A 536 16.10 -25.56 -5.31
N ASP A 537 14.85 -25.31 -5.66
CA ASP A 537 14.46 -24.85 -6.99
C ASP A 537 14.87 -23.38 -7.22
N CYS A 538 14.87 -22.59 -6.14
CA CYS A 538 15.18 -21.17 -6.20
C CYS A 538 15.85 -20.66 -4.91
N LEU A 539 16.97 -19.94 -5.09
CA LEU A 539 17.58 -19.10 -4.07
C LEU A 539 17.60 -17.66 -4.58
N GLU A 540 17.00 -16.74 -3.83
CA GLU A 540 16.97 -15.31 -4.16
C GLU A 540 17.64 -14.50 -3.05
N VAL A 541 18.42 -13.49 -3.45
CA VAL A 541 19.01 -12.50 -2.55
C VAL A 541 18.60 -11.12 -3.05
N ASN A 542 17.81 -10.38 -2.26
CA ASN A 542 17.26 -9.07 -2.62
C ASN A 542 16.53 -9.06 -3.98
N GLY A 543 15.78 -10.13 -4.26
CA GLY A 543 15.02 -10.29 -5.51
C GLY A 543 15.85 -10.73 -6.71
N LYS A 544 17.17 -10.90 -6.56
CA LYS A 544 18.04 -11.47 -7.59
C LYS A 544 18.21 -12.96 -7.37
N LYS A 545 17.91 -13.77 -8.40
CA LYS A 545 18.16 -15.21 -8.37
C LYS A 545 19.67 -15.47 -8.32
N LEU A 546 20.11 -16.23 -7.33
CA LEU A 546 21.51 -16.58 -7.12
C LEU A 546 21.77 -17.99 -7.64
N THR A 547 22.59 -18.10 -8.69
CA THR A 547 23.12 -19.38 -9.14
C THR A 547 24.37 -19.70 -8.33
N ILE A 548 24.40 -20.85 -7.67
CA ILE A 548 25.57 -21.34 -6.94
C ILE A 548 26.08 -22.55 -7.72
N GLU A 549 27.28 -22.41 -8.29
CA GLU A 549 27.97 -23.53 -8.91
C GLU A 549 28.39 -24.49 -7.80
N VAL A 550 27.82 -25.69 -7.81
CA VAL A 550 28.22 -26.73 -6.89
C VAL A 550 29.36 -27.50 -7.56
N SER A 551 30.58 -27.35 -7.06
CA SER A 551 31.68 -28.24 -7.44
C SER A 551 31.34 -29.67 -7.03
N GLU A 552 31.37 -30.59 -7.98
CA GLU A 552 31.33 -32.03 -7.71
C GLU A 552 32.65 -32.42 -7.04
N GLU A 553 32.71 -32.32 -5.72
CA GLU A 553 33.77 -32.91 -4.88
C GLU A 553 33.47 -34.37 -4.53
#